data_AF-A0AAW0WKS4-F1
#
_entry.id   AF-A0AAW0WKS4-F1
#
_cell.length_a   1.000
_cell.length_b   1.000
_cell.length_c   1.000
_cell.angle_alpha   90.00
_cell.angle_beta   90.00
_cell.angle_gamma   90.00
#
_symmetry.space_group_name_H-M   'P 1'
#
loop_
_entity.id
_entity.type
_entity.pdbx_description
1 polymer ?
#
loop_
_entity_poly.entity_id
_entity_poly.type
_entity_poly.pdbx_seq_one_letter_code
_entity_poly.pdbx_strand_id
1 'polypeptide(L)'
;MQLCQLSLDLMAMVSSGPPGPPGTLTPGQQLLRHMENEVIALKRQVQSNKAQISSVRSKIADDGITPYRPPAQAGPPKAKWSQEELLLAVQAVRYFGKDFKAIAEIVGNKTENHVRSFFVTYRKRYNLDGVLREWEEEHGPVRANADE
;
A
#
# COMPACT_ATOMS: atom_id res chain seq x y z
N MET A 1 27.35 15.46 -8.49
CA MET A 1 27.97 14.76 -7.33
C MET A 1 28.71 13.50 -7.80
N GLN A 2 28.06 12.51 -8.42
CA GLN A 2 28.73 11.26 -8.87
C GLN A 2 29.90 11.46 -9.85
N LEU A 3 29.78 12.36 -10.84
CA LEU A 3 30.86 12.65 -11.79
C LEU A 3 32.12 13.22 -11.10
N CYS A 4 31.95 14.05 -10.06
CA CYS A 4 33.06 14.57 -9.28
C CYS A 4 33.72 13.46 -8.44
N GLN A 5 32.93 12.55 -7.89
CA GLN A 5 33.44 11.40 -7.12
C GLN A 5 34.27 10.46 -8.02
N LEU A 6 33.74 10.11 -9.19
CA LEU A 6 34.46 9.30 -10.19
C LEU A 6 35.78 9.94 -10.65
N SER A 7 35.79 11.27 -10.84
CA SER A 7 37.02 11.98 -11.18
C SER A 7 38.05 11.98 -10.04
N LEU A 8 37.60 12.08 -8.79
CA LEU A 8 38.47 12.04 -7.61
C LEU A 8 39.05 10.62 -7.40
N ASP A 9 38.21 9.60 -7.59
CA ASP A 9 38.59 8.19 -7.49
C ASP A 9 39.64 7.84 -8.56
N LEU A 10 39.49 8.33 -9.80
CA LEU A 10 40.48 8.14 -10.86
C LEU A 10 41.83 8.79 -10.52
N MET A 11 41.81 9.99 -9.94
CA MET A 11 43.04 10.66 -9.47
C MET A 11 43.73 9.88 -8.35
N ALA A 12 42.97 9.32 -7.41
CA ALA A 12 43.51 8.49 -6.34
C ALA A 12 44.18 7.20 -6.87
N MET A 13 43.64 6.63 -7.95
CA MET A 13 44.14 5.38 -8.55
C MET A 13 45.39 5.57 -9.41
N VAL A 14 45.54 6.73 -10.07
CA VAL A 14 46.72 7.02 -10.93
C VAL A 14 47.85 7.73 -10.19
N SER A 15 47.57 8.28 -9.00
CA SER A 15 48.55 8.97 -8.17
C SER A 15 49.62 8.00 -7.64
N SER A 16 50.80 8.02 -8.26
CA SER A 16 52.03 7.45 -7.67
C SER A 16 52.45 8.31 -6.48
N GLY A 17 52.05 7.91 -5.28
CA GLY A 17 52.56 8.54 -4.05
C GLY A 17 54.09 8.41 -3.98
N PRO A 18 54.80 9.36 -3.33
CA PRO A 18 56.24 9.24 -3.10
C PRO A 18 56.53 7.90 -2.38
N PRO A 19 57.72 7.31 -2.56
CA PRO A 19 58.09 6.07 -1.88
C PRO A 19 58.06 6.31 -0.36
N GLY A 20 56.92 5.97 0.24
CA GLY A 20 56.75 5.95 1.69
C GLY A 20 57.54 4.80 2.30
N PRO A 21 57.74 4.80 3.62
CA PRO A 21 58.36 3.69 4.30
C PRO A 21 57.66 2.36 3.95
N PRO A 22 58.40 1.25 3.89
CA PRO A 22 57.85 -0.05 3.50
C PRO A 22 56.62 -0.38 4.37
N GLY A 23 55.46 -0.52 3.73
CA GLY A 23 54.19 -0.85 4.40
C GLY A 23 53.08 0.21 4.28
N THR A 24 53.36 1.42 3.79
CA THR A 24 52.32 2.45 3.58
C THR A 24 51.55 2.21 2.28
N LEU A 25 50.21 2.18 2.37
CA LEU A 25 49.32 2.00 1.23
C LEU A 25 49.17 3.28 0.42
N THR A 26 49.20 3.18 -0.91
CA THR A 26 48.92 4.31 -1.81
C THR A 26 47.46 4.76 -1.70
N PRO A 27 47.12 5.99 -2.12
CA PRO A 27 45.72 6.46 -2.15
C PRO A 27 44.78 5.51 -2.90
N GLY A 28 45.21 4.97 -4.04
CA GLY A 28 44.46 3.95 -4.78
C GLY A 28 44.26 2.65 -4.00
N GLN A 29 45.28 2.18 -3.27
CA GLN A 29 45.15 1.01 -2.40
C GLN A 29 44.21 1.24 -1.22
N GLN A 30 44.15 2.46 -0.67
CA GLN A 30 43.21 2.84 0.38
C GLN A 30 41.77 2.88 -0.13
N LEU A 31 41.55 3.44 -1.33
CA LEU A 31 40.24 3.47 -1.98
C LEU A 31 39.72 2.05 -2.26
N LEU A 32 40.57 1.17 -2.81
CA LEU A 32 40.21 -0.23 -3.04
C LEU A 32 39.82 -0.93 -1.73
N ARG A 33 40.59 -0.77 -0.65
CA ARG A 33 40.24 -1.33 0.67
C ARG A 33 38.94 -0.78 1.22
N HIS A 34 38.66 0.50 1.02
CA HIS A 34 37.39 1.10 1.43
C HIS A 34 36.22 0.45 0.67
N MET A 35 36.32 0.31 -0.64
CA MET A 35 35.30 -0.37 -1.46
C MET A 35 35.13 -1.84 -1.07
N GLU A 36 36.21 -2.55 -0.76
CA GLU A 36 36.15 -3.93 -0.26
C GLU A 36 35.38 -4.04 1.06
N ASN A 37 35.62 -3.11 1.99
CA ASN A 37 34.89 -3.03 3.26
C ASN A 37 33.40 -2.74 3.03
N GLU A 38 33.06 -1.82 2.13
CA GLU A 38 31.67 -1.52 1.75
C GLU A 38 30.97 -2.75 1.15
N VAL A 39 31.65 -3.48 0.27
CA VAL A 39 31.11 -4.74 -0.30
C VAL A 39 30.87 -5.77 0.80
N ILE A 40 31.75 -5.89 1.78
CA ILE A 40 31.57 -6.80 2.92
C ILE A 40 30.37 -6.36 3.78
N ALA A 41 30.25 -5.06 4.07
CA ALA A 41 29.15 -4.51 4.84
C ALA A 41 27.80 -4.76 4.15
N LEU A 42 27.71 -4.44 2.86
CA LEU A 42 26.51 -4.68 2.04
C LEU A 42 26.17 -6.17 1.96
N LYS A 43 27.17 -7.05 1.80
CA LYS A 43 26.94 -8.51 1.83
C LYS A 43 26.37 -8.97 3.16
N ARG A 44 26.88 -8.46 4.30
CA ARG A 44 26.33 -8.76 5.62
C ARG A 44 24.89 -8.27 5.75
N GLN A 45 24.59 -7.07 5.25
CA GLN A 45 23.24 -6.53 5.25
C GLN A 45 22.28 -7.38 4.41
N VAL A 46 22.70 -7.86 3.23
CA VAL A 46 21.90 -8.78 2.40
C VAL A 46 21.60 -10.08 3.14
N GLN A 47 22.57 -10.65 3.85
CA GLN A 47 22.31 -11.87 4.65
C GLN A 47 21.35 -11.61 5.81
N SER A 48 21.48 -10.46 6.50
CA SER A 48 20.53 -10.03 7.53
C SER A 48 19.11 -9.90 6.98
N ASN A 49 18.95 -9.19 5.86
CA ASN A 49 17.66 -9.01 5.20
C ASN A 49 17.07 -10.36 4.76
N LYS A 50 17.90 -11.26 4.22
CA LYS A 50 17.47 -12.61 3.83
C LYS A 50 16.94 -13.41 5.02
N ALA A 51 17.62 -13.35 6.17
CA ALA A 51 17.17 -14.00 7.39
C ALA A 51 15.84 -13.42 7.89
N GLN A 52 15.68 -12.09 7.86
CA GLN A 52 14.43 -11.41 8.22
C GLN A 52 13.27 -11.82 7.29
N ILE A 53 13.50 -11.83 5.97
CA ILE A 53 12.51 -12.28 4.98
C ILE A 53 12.11 -13.73 5.23
N SER A 54 13.07 -14.61 5.51
CA SER A 54 12.80 -16.01 5.82
C SER A 54 11.94 -16.15 7.08
N SER A 55 12.21 -15.37 8.12
CA SER A 55 11.41 -15.36 9.35
C SER A 55 9.98 -14.90 9.11
N VAL A 56 9.79 -13.83 8.31
CA VAL A 56 8.45 -13.35 7.95
C VAL A 56 7.69 -14.37 7.10
N ARG A 57 8.36 -14.98 6.11
CA ARG A 57 7.75 -16.02 5.27
C ARG A 57 7.29 -17.21 6.09
N SER A 58 8.07 -17.67 7.05
CA SER A 58 7.66 -18.78 7.94
C SER A 58 6.44 -18.46 8.81
N LYS A 59 6.15 -17.17 9.07
CA LYS A 59 4.98 -16.75 9.84
C LYS A 59 3.72 -16.62 9.00
N ILE A 60 3.87 -16.50 7.68
CA ILE A 60 2.75 -16.47 6.74
C ILE A 60 2.50 -17.92 6.34
N ALA A 61 1.28 -18.43 6.54
CA ALA A 61 0.94 -19.79 6.12
C ALA A 61 1.24 -19.99 4.63
N ASP A 62 1.65 -21.19 4.22
CA ASP A 62 1.94 -21.51 2.82
C ASP A 62 0.73 -21.26 1.91
N ASP A 63 -0.47 -21.50 2.44
CA ASP A 63 -1.76 -21.23 1.76
C ASP A 63 -2.17 -19.74 1.79
N GLY A 64 -1.34 -18.87 2.38
CA GLY A 64 -1.58 -17.43 2.49
C GLY A 64 -2.94 -17.09 3.10
N ILE A 65 -3.70 -16.24 2.41
CA ILE A 65 -5.06 -15.84 2.82
C ILE A 65 -6.15 -16.73 2.22
N THR A 66 -5.79 -17.78 1.46
CA THR A 66 -6.79 -18.59 0.74
C THR A 66 -7.83 -19.25 1.66
N PRO A 67 -7.49 -19.74 2.88
CA PRO A 67 -8.49 -20.31 3.77
C PRO A 67 -9.48 -19.29 4.32
N TYR A 68 -9.14 -18.00 4.26
CA TYR A 68 -9.97 -16.90 4.76
C TYR A 68 -10.77 -16.21 3.66
N ARG A 69 -10.64 -16.64 2.40
CA ARG A 69 -11.39 -16.06 1.29
C ARG A 69 -12.86 -16.50 1.40
N PRO A 70 -13.83 -15.56 1.53
CA PRO A 70 -15.24 -15.90 1.52
C PRO A 70 -15.67 -16.45 0.15
N PRO A 71 -16.74 -17.25 0.09
CA PRO A 71 -17.30 -17.71 -1.17
C PRO A 71 -17.73 -16.52 -2.04
N ALA A 72 -17.59 -16.66 -3.36
CA ALA A 72 -18.05 -15.62 -4.28
C ALA A 72 -19.57 -15.42 -4.15
N GLN A 73 -20.01 -14.15 -4.10
CA GLN A 73 -21.43 -13.82 -4.07
C GLN A 73 -22.11 -14.30 -5.36
N ALA A 74 -23.28 -14.94 -5.21
CA ALA A 74 -23.92 -15.67 -6.29
C ALA A 74 -24.78 -14.76 -7.18
N GLY A 75 -24.44 -14.73 -8.48
CA GLY A 75 -25.31 -14.26 -9.55
C GLY A 75 -25.07 -12.83 -10.03
N PRO A 76 -25.60 -12.46 -11.20
CA PRO A 76 -25.45 -11.13 -11.78
C PRO A 76 -26.18 -10.07 -10.94
N PRO A 77 -25.74 -8.79 -10.99
CA PRO A 77 -26.42 -7.70 -10.33
C PRO A 77 -27.89 -7.56 -10.76
N LYS A 78 -28.77 -7.21 -9.82
CA LYS A 78 -30.22 -7.06 -10.04
C LYS A 78 -30.65 -5.60 -9.93
N ALA A 79 -31.41 -5.10 -10.90
CA ALA A 79 -31.89 -3.71 -10.88
C ALA A 79 -33.04 -3.46 -9.89
N LYS A 80 -33.93 -4.46 -9.69
CA LYS A 80 -35.07 -4.33 -8.77
C LYS A 80 -34.59 -4.40 -7.32
N TRP A 81 -35.03 -3.44 -6.51
CA TRP A 81 -34.76 -3.40 -5.07
C TRP A 81 -35.85 -4.16 -4.31
N SER A 82 -35.45 -5.14 -3.50
CA SER A 82 -36.31 -5.74 -2.48
C SER A 82 -36.34 -4.87 -1.22
N GLN A 83 -37.34 -5.06 -0.36
CA GLN A 83 -37.41 -4.33 0.90
C GLN A 83 -36.19 -4.62 1.81
N GLU A 84 -35.73 -5.87 1.84
CA GLU A 84 -34.53 -6.28 2.58
C GLU A 84 -33.27 -5.55 2.07
N GLU A 85 -33.09 -5.49 0.75
CA GLU A 85 -31.96 -4.78 0.12
C GLU A 85 -31.99 -3.27 0.42
N LEU A 86 -33.19 -2.66 0.45
CA LEU A 86 -33.33 -1.25 0.80
C LEU A 86 -32.89 -1.01 2.26
N LEU A 87 -33.32 -1.85 3.19
CA LEU A 87 -32.95 -1.70 4.61
C LEU A 87 -31.46 -1.97 4.84
N LEU A 88 -30.89 -2.98 4.17
CA LEU A 88 -29.44 -3.23 4.17
C LEU A 88 -28.66 -2.03 3.64
N ALA A 89 -29.10 -1.42 2.54
CA ALA A 89 -28.45 -0.24 1.99
C ALA A 89 -28.53 0.98 2.93
N VAL A 90 -29.66 1.21 3.61
CA VAL A 90 -29.78 2.28 4.62
C VAL A 90 -28.78 2.05 5.76
N GLN A 91 -28.69 0.82 6.28
CA GLN A 91 -27.75 0.50 7.34
C GLN A 91 -26.30 0.63 6.85
N ALA A 92 -25.99 0.19 5.63
CA ALA A 92 -24.67 0.36 5.04
C ALA A 92 -24.29 1.85 4.90
N VAL A 93 -25.22 2.74 4.53
CA VAL A 93 -24.98 4.19 4.53
C VAL A 93 -24.62 4.70 5.93
N ARG A 94 -25.25 4.18 6.99
CA ARG A 94 -24.92 4.56 8.38
C ARG A 94 -23.51 4.16 8.81
N TYR A 95 -22.97 3.09 8.24
CA TYR A 95 -21.63 2.56 8.58
C TYR A 95 -20.52 3.05 7.64
N PHE A 96 -20.83 3.26 6.36
CA PHE A 96 -19.84 3.56 5.30
C PHE A 96 -20.02 4.94 4.65
N GLY A 97 -21.04 5.70 5.04
CA GLY A 97 -21.33 7.02 4.48
C GLY A 97 -21.61 6.96 2.98
N LYS A 98 -20.71 7.55 2.19
CA LYS A 98 -20.79 7.63 0.71
C LYS A 98 -19.83 6.67 -0.01
N ASP A 99 -19.26 5.67 0.68
CA ASP A 99 -18.53 4.60 -0.01
C ASP A 99 -19.52 3.66 -0.72
N PHE A 100 -19.96 4.09 -1.90
CA PHE A 100 -20.95 3.37 -2.70
C PHE A 100 -20.46 2.00 -3.15
N LYS A 101 -19.14 1.80 -3.23
CA LYS A 101 -18.55 0.51 -3.57
C LYS A 101 -18.68 -0.45 -2.39
N ALA A 102 -18.29 -0.04 -1.19
CA ALA A 102 -18.47 -0.85 0.02
C ALA A 102 -19.95 -1.19 0.26
N ILE A 103 -20.85 -0.22 0.07
CA ILE A 103 -22.29 -0.44 0.19
C ILE A 103 -22.79 -1.48 -0.84
N ALA A 104 -22.30 -1.43 -2.08
CA ALA A 104 -22.66 -2.41 -3.10
C ALA A 104 -22.20 -3.83 -2.72
N GLU A 105 -21.02 -3.97 -2.13
CA GLU A 105 -20.50 -5.26 -1.63
C GLU A 105 -21.33 -5.82 -0.46
N ILE A 106 -21.83 -4.95 0.43
CA ILE A 106 -22.71 -5.35 1.54
C ILE A 106 -24.07 -5.83 1.05
N VAL A 107 -24.67 -5.15 0.07
CA VAL A 107 -25.94 -5.59 -0.53
C VAL A 107 -25.73 -6.83 -1.41
N GLY A 108 -24.55 -6.95 -2.02
CA GLY A 108 -24.01 -8.13 -2.68
C GLY A 108 -24.61 -8.50 -4.04
N ASN A 109 -25.71 -7.86 -4.45
CA ASN A 109 -26.32 -8.03 -5.77
C ASN A 109 -26.64 -6.70 -6.46
N LYS A 110 -26.00 -5.61 -6.02
CA LYS A 110 -26.12 -4.26 -6.58
C LYS A 110 -24.74 -3.80 -7.05
N THR A 111 -24.73 -2.89 -8.01
CA THR A 111 -23.50 -2.23 -8.45
C THR A 111 -23.42 -0.87 -7.78
N GLU A 112 -22.25 -0.25 -7.81
CA GLU A 112 -22.05 1.10 -7.33
C GLU A 112 -23.07 2.10 -7.94
N ASN A 113 -23.34 1.97 -9.24
CA ASN A 113 -24.33 2.80 -9.94
C ASN A 113 -25.76 2.59 -9.43
N HIS A 114 -26.13 1.35 -9.07
CA HIS A 114 -27.41 1.09 -8.42
C HIS A 114 -27.49 1.78 -7.06
N VAL A 115 -26.40 1.76 -6.27
CA VAL A 115 -26.35 2.39 -4.95
C VAL A 115 -26.40 3.92 -5.06
N ARG A 116 -25.68 4.53 -6.00
CA ARG A 116 -25.78 5.97 -6.31
C ARG A 116 -27.22 6.36 -6.64
N SER A 117 -27.88 5.57 -7.50
CA SER A 117 -29.28 5.78 -7.87
C SER A 117 -30.23 5.61 -6.68
N PHE A 118 -29.97 4.63 -5.81
CA PHE A 118 -30.71 4.43 -4.56
C PHE A 118 -30.60 5.67 -3.67
N PHE A 119 -29.41 6.23 -3.51
CA PHE A 119 -29.16 7.38 -2.65
C PHE A 119 -30.00 8.60 -3.05
N VAL A 120 -30.20 8.80 -4.35
CA VAL A 120 -31.07 9.89 -4.87
C VAL A 120 -32.55 9.51 -4.75
N THR A 121 -32.93 8.33 -5.22
CA THR A 121 -34.34 7.87 -5.32
C THR A 121 -35.02 7.69 -3.97
N TYR A 122 -34.25 7.37 -2.94
CA TYR A 122 -34.75 7.01 -1.61
C TYR A 122 -34.35 8.01 -0.53
N ARG A 123 -33.67 9.12 -0.91
CA ARG A 123 -33.16 10.18 -0.03
C ARG A 123 -34.14 10.60 1.07
N LYS A 124 -35.34 11.05 0.66
CA LYS A 124 -36.36 11.55 1.60
C LYS A 124 -37.03 10.43 2.38
N ARG A 125 -37.34 9.31 1.73
CA ARG A 125 -38.10 8.20 2.33
C ARG A 125 -37.40 7.56 3.52
N TYR A 126 -36.07 7.48 3.46
CA TYR A 126 -35.26 6.90 4.55
C TYR A 126 -34.41 7.95 5.29
N ASN A 127 -34.67 9.24 5.09
CA ASN A 127 -33.92 10.32 5.74
C ASN A 127 -32.39 10.15 5.61
N LEU A 128 -31.91 9.83 4.40
CA LEU A 128 -30.49 9.50 4.16
C LEU A 128 -29.54 10.65 4.53
N ASP A 129 -30.04 11.89 4.54
CA ASP A 129 -29.28 13.06 5.00
C ASP A 129 -29.01 13.05 6.50
N GLY A 130 -30.00 12.64 7.30
CA GLY A 130 -29.81 12.44 8.72
C GLY A 130 -28.83 11.31 8.99
N VAL A 131 -29.00 10.18 8.31
CA VAL A 131 -28.12 9.01 8.44
C VAL A 131 -26.66 9.36 8.08
N LEU A 132 -26.47 10.11 7.00
CA LEU A 132 -25.14 10.53 6.57
C LEU A 132 -24.51 11.51 7.57
N ARG A 133 -25.30 12.45 8.11
CA ARG A 133 -24.81 13.38 9.12
C ARG A 133 -24.33 12.64 10.37
N GLU A 134 -25.05 11.63 10.83
CA GLU A 134 -24.60 10.79 11.96
C GLU A 134 -23.25 10.11 11.68
N TRP A 135 -23.05 9.62 10.45
CA TRP A 135 -21.76 9.05 10.05
C TRP A 135 -20.65 10.12 10.04
N GLU A 136 -20.94 11.33 9.54
CA GLU A 136 -19.99 12.45 9.48
C GLU A 136 -19.63 13.01 10.87
N GLU A 137 -20.56 12.95 11.83
CA GLU A 137 -20.31 13.34 13.23
C GLU A 137 -19.29 12.39 13.91
N GLU A 138 -19.31 11.10 13.56
CA GLU A 138 -18.40 10.09 14.11
C GLU A 138 -17.04 10.03 13.37
N HIS A 139 -17.03 10.20 12.05
CA HIS A 139 -15.85 9.96 11.20
C HIS A 139 -15.24 11.23 10.59
N GLY A 140 -15.89 12.37 10.78
CA GLY A 140 -15.55 13.63 10.12
C GLY A 140 -16.19 13.76 8.73
N PRO A 141 -16.12 14.94 8.10
CA PRO A 141 -16.73 15.19 6.81
C PRO A 141 -16.12 14.27 5.74
N VAL A 142 -16.98 13.60 4.97
CA VAL A 142 -16.56 12.83 3.80
C VAL A 142 -15.77 13.78 2.89
N ARG A 143 -14.49 13.47 2.63
CA ARG A 143 -13.76 14.14 1.54
C ARG A 143 -14.56 13.88 0.27
N ALA A 144 -15.24 14.91 -0.23
CA ALA A 144 -15.85 14.87 -1.53
C ALA A 144 -14.73 14.53 -2.51
N ASN A 145 -14.70 13.28 -3.01
CA ASN A 145 -13.98 12.98 -4.23
C ASN A 145 -14.67 13.83 -5.30
N ALA A 146 -14.10 15.01 -5.51
CA ALA A 146 -14.40 15.87 -6.63
C ALA A 146 -14.05 15.07 -7.89
N ASP A 147 -15.09 14.81 -8.67
CA ASP A 147 -15.06 14.63 -10.12
C ASP A 147 -14.18 13.50 -10.67
N GLU A 148 -14.80 12.33 -10.89
CA GLU A 148 -14.63 11.55 -12.12
C GLU A 148 -15.98 10.97 -12.58
#